data_AF-A0A8H3GAV2-F1
#
_entry.id   AF-A0A8H3GAV2-F1
#
_cell.length_a   1.000
_cell.length_b   1.000
_cell.length_c   1.000
_cell.angle_alpha   90.00
_cell.angle_beta   90.00
_cell.angle_gamma   90.00
#
_symmetry.space_group_name_H-M   'P 1'
#
loop_
_entity.id
_entity.type
_entity.pdbx_description
1 polymer ?
#
loop_
_entity_poly.entity_id
_entity_poly.type
_entity_poly.pdbx_seq_one_letter_code
_entity_poly.pdbx_strand_id
1 'polypeptide(L)'
;MPSKSLTGVWAGLDIALLIAAGISIAFSVIWRAPDLLRDLVISDTDLNAGLGLGIMFAITFVISIAAILTPKSTTGGLKALNWVLIADSAATIIIGSIVWFYTLEERKNFSEVWEEQSQDTIGRIQEQFQCCGYYNGTDRAIGTGICASETFALNSTGCVGAVTNFADYTLNNVFTSIYGFQAIIIALFLATMCIINKRVEEERFRKIDAKRGGRGFV
;
A
#
# COMPACT_ATOMS: atom_id res chain seq x y z
N MET A 1 9.66 -33.67 7.40
CA MET A 1 9.60 -32.27 7.91
C MET A 1 9.69 -31.35 6.70
N PRO A 2 8.95 -30.23 6.66
CA PRO A 2 9.19 -29.22 5.63
C PRO A 2 10.68 -28.88 5.63
N SER A 3 11.26 -28.77 4.43
CA SER A 3 12.70 -28.47 4.29
C SER A 3 13.04 -27.23 5.10
N LYS A 4 14.21 -27.23 5.75
CA LYS A 4 14.71 -26.06 6.49
C LYS A 4 14.74 -24.82 5.58
N SER A 5 15.04 -25.03 4.30
CA SER A 5 15.00 -23.98 3.28
C SER A 5 13.58 -23.41 3.07
N LEU A 6 12.56 -24.27 2.92
CA LEU A 6 11.17 -23.82 2.75
C LEU A 6 10.66 -23.02 3.95
N THR A 7 10.98 -23.47 5.15
CA THR A 7 10.58 -22.76 6.39
C THR A 7 11.34 -21.44 6.53
N GLY A 8 12.61 -21.39 6.11
CA GLY A 8 13.40 -20.16 6.08
C GLY A 8 12.86 -19.13 5.10
N VAL A 9 12.49 -19.54 3.87
CA VAL A 9 11.86 -18.65 2.89
C VAL A 9 10.53 -18.12 3.39
N TRP A 10 9.70 -18.99 3.96
CA TRP A 10 8.42 -18.57 4.55
C TRP A 10 8.62 -17.54 5.66
N ALA A 11 9.57 -17.76 6.58
CA ALA A 11 9.87 -16.80 7.65
C ALA A 11 10.41 -15.47 7.10
N GLY A 12 11.23 -15.51 6.04
CA GLY A 12 11.72 -14.29 5.39
C GLY A 12 10.58 -13.47 4.76
N LEU A 13 9.63 -14.13 4.12
CA LEU A 13 8.44 -13.47 3.54
C LEU A 13 7.51 -12.92 4.62
N ASP A 14 7.38 -13.63 5.74
CA ASP A 14 6.59 -13.19 6.89
C ASP A 14 7.20 -11.94 7.56
N ILE A 15 8.53 -11.89 7.69
CA ILE A 15 9.25 -10.68 8.14
C ILE A 15 9.09 -9.55 7.13
N ALA A 16 9.14 -9.83 5.82
CA ALA A 16 8.92 -8.82 4.79
C ALA A 16 7.50 -8.22 4.89
N LEU A 17 6.49 -9.04 5.22
CA LEU A 17 5.13 -8.55 5.49
C LEU A 17 5.10 -7.63 6.72
N LEU A 18 5.82 -7.96 7.80
CA LEU A 18 5.95 -7.09 8.97
C LEU A 18 6.65 -5.77 8.63
N ILE A 19 7.67 -5.80 7.78
CA ILE A 19 8.35 -4.58 7.30
C ILE A 19 7.37 -3.73 6.49
N ALA A 20 6.59 -4.33 5.59
CA ALA A 20 5.55 -3.62 4.85
C ALA A 20 4.51 -2.98 5.79
N ALA A 21 4.10 -3.69 6.85
CA ALA A 21 3.24 -3.16 7.90
C ALA A 21 3.85 -1.92 8.56
N GLY A 22 5.12 -2.01 8.98
CA GLY A 22 5.84 -0.92 9.61
C GLY A 22 5.99 0.31 8.70
N ILE A 23 6.31 0.10 7.42
CA ILE A 23 6.42 1.16 6.41
C ILE A 23 5.06 1.86 6.25
N SER A 24 3.98 1.09 6.03
CA SER A 24 2.64 1.64 5.82
C SER A 24 2.17 2.46 7.02
N ILE A 25 2.35 1.94 8.25
CA ILE A 25 2.00 2.66 9.48
C ILE A 25 2.85 3.93 9.64
N ALA A 26 4.17 3.83 9.45
CA ALA A 26 5.08 4.96 9.64
C ALA A 26 4.74 6.11 8.69
N PHE A 27 4.55 5.83 7.40
CA PHE A 27 4.19 6.85 6.43
C PHE A 27 2.81 7.45 6.71
N SER A 28 1.81 6.64 7.07
CA SER A 28 0.48 7.13 7.46
C SER A 28 0.46 8.05 8.69
N VAL A 29 1.48 8.00 9.54
CA VAL A 29 1.63 8.89 10.71
C VAL A 29 2.51 10.09 10.39
N ILE A 30 3.68 9.87 9.79
CA ILE A 30 4.65 10.94 9.50
C ILE A 30 4.08 11.94 8.49
N TRP A 31 3.32 11.48 7.51
CA TRP A 31 2.75 12.33 6.48
C TRP A 31 1.55 13.18 6.92
N ARG A 32 1.09 13.03 8.18
CA ARG A 32 0.15 13.96 8.80
C ARG A 32 0.78 15.27 9.25
N ALA A 33 2.11 15.37 9.27
CA ALA A 33 2.77 16.64 9.51
C ALA A 33 2.38 17.62 8.39
N PRO A 34 2.04 18.87 8.69
CA PRO A 34 1.55 19.81 7.68
C PRO A 34 2.63 20.10 6.64
N ASP A 35 2.30 19.88 5.37
CA ASP A 35 3.16 20.20 4.23
C ASP A 35 2.29 20.63 3.04
N LEU A 36 2.56 21.82 2.51
CA LEU A 36 1.68 22.48 1.55
C LEU A 36 1.39 21.63 0.31
N LEU A 37 2.40 20.95 -0.23
CA LEU A 37 2.25 20.18 -1.46
C LEU A 37 1.74 18.77 -1.17
N ARG A 38 2.20 18.15 -0.08
CA ARG A 38 1.73 16.81 0.28
C ARG A 38 0.26 16.81 0.68
N ASP A 39 -0.18 17.81 1.44
CA ASP A 39 -1.57 17.91 1.89
C ASP A 39 -2.54 18.17 0.72
N LEU A 40 -2.02 18.69 -0.40
CA LEU A 40 -2.77 18.78 -1.66
C LEU A 40 -2.93 17.41 -2.33
N VAL A 41 -1.90 16.57 -2.29
CA VAL A 41 -1.83 15.29 -3.03
C VAL A 41 -2.42 14.13 -2.26
N ILE A 42 -2.24 14.11 -0.94
CA ILE A 42 -2.57 12.97 -0.08
C ILE A 42 -3.60 13.44 0.93
N SER A 43 -4.80 12.87 0.85
CA SER A 43 -5.87 13.19 1.78
C SER A 43 -5.75 12.40 3.09
N ASP A 44 -6.45 12.87 4.13
CA ASP A 44 -6.61 12.11 5.37
C ASP A 44 -7.23 10.73 5.15
N THR A 45 -8.11 10.59 4.15
CA THR A 45 -8.71 9.31 3.78
C THR A 45 -7.67 8.34 3.23
N ASP A 46 -6.73 8.82 2.42
CA ASP A 46 -5.63 8.00 1.89
C ASP A 46 -4.68 7.56 3.00
N LEU A 47 -4.35 8.47 3.93
CA LEU A 47 -3.52 8.16 5.09
C LEU A 47 -4.20 7.15 6.02
N ASN A 48 -5.52 7.25 6.22
CA ASN A 48 -6.32 6.30 6.98
C ASN A 48 -6.36 4.92 6.29
N ALA A 49 -6.49 4.88 4.97
CA ALA A 49 -6.46 3.64 4.20
C ALA A 49 -5.10 2.93 4.31
N GLY A 50 -4.00 3.68 4.18
CA GLY A 50 -2.63 3.17 4.40
C GLY A 50 -2.41 2.67 5.83
N LEU A 51 -2.98 3.35 6.82
CA LEU A 51 -2.89 2.94 8.23
C LEU A 51 -3.66 1.63 8.44
N GLY A 52 -4.85 1.52 7.87
CA GLY A 52 -5.66 0.31 7.89
C GLY A 52 -4.93 -0.90 7.30
N LEU A 53 -4.32 -0.74 6.12
CA LEU A 53 -3.50 -1.80 5.50
C LEU A 53 -2.33 -2.21 6.39
N GLY A 54 -1.62 -1.24 6.96
CA GLY A 54 -0.48 -1.51 7.84
C GLY A 54 -0.89 -2.31 9.10
N ILE A 55 -2.02 -1.94 9.72
CA ILE A 55 -2.57 -2.67 10.87
C ILE A 55 -2.99 -4.08 10.46
N MET A 56 -3.65 -4.25 9.30
CA MET A 56 -4.04 -5.56 8.79
C MET A 56 -2.82 -6.47 8.62
N PHE A 57 -1.76 -5.99 7.96
CA PHE A 57 -0.52 -6.77 7.77
C PHE A 57 0.14 -7.15 9.10
N ALA A 58 0.14 -6.24 10.09
CA ALA A 58 0.67 -6.53 11.43
C ALA A 58 -0.14 -7.62 12.15
N ILE A 59 -1.48 -7.58 12.03
CA ILE A 59 -2.35 -8.62 12.57
C ILE A 59 -2.08 -9.95 11.87
N THR A 60 -1.96 -9.95 10.54
CA THR A 60 -1.65 -11.13 9.74
C THR A 60 -0.32 -11.76 10.13
N PHE A 61 0.70 -10.94 10.42
CA PHE A 61 1.97 -11.42 10.97
C PHE A 61 1.79 -12.09 12.35
N VAL A 62 0.97 -11.54 13.26
CA VAL A 62 0.70 -12.21 14.54
C VAL A 62 -0.02 -13.55 14.32
N ILE A 63 -0.98 -13.59 13.39
CA ILE A 63 -1.71 -14.80 13.02
C ILE A 63 -0.77 -15.84 12.38
N SER A 64 0.19 -15.42 11.56
CA SER A 64 1.12 -16.32 10.89
C SER A 64 2.04 -17.04 11.89
N ILE A 65 2.53 -16.32 12.90
CA ILE A 65 3.30 -16.89 14.01
C ILE A 65 2.45 -17.91 14.79
N ALA A 66 1.21 -17.58 15.13
CA ALA A 66 0.30 -18.53 15.79
C ALA A 66 0.04 -19.77 14.90
N ALA A 67 -0.17 -19.57 13.61
CA ALA A 67 -0.46 -20.62 12.63
C ALA A 67 0.70 -21.59 12.44
N ILE A 68 1.94 -21.11 12.37
CA ILE A 68 3.11 -21.97 12.17
C ILE A 68 3.43 -22.82 13.41
N LEU A 69 3.18 -22.29 14.61
CA LEU A 69 3.38 -22.96 15.90
C LEU A 69 2.36 -24.09 16.18
N THR A 70 1.20 -24.06 15.51
CA THR A 70 0.18 -25.13 15.62
C THR A 70 0.79 -26.51 15.32
N PRO A 71 0.41 -27.59 16.05
CA PRO A 71 0.97 -28.92 15.87
C PRO A 71 0.94 -29.38 14.40
N LYS A 72 1.99 -30.10 13.97
CA LYS A 72 2.15 -30.56 12.58
C LYS A 72 1.00 -31.45 12.09
N SER A 73 0.32 -32.16 13.00
CA SER A 73 -0.86 -32.98 12.71
C SER A 73 -2.11 -32.17 12.35
N THR A 74 -2.08 -30.86 12.54
CA THR A 74 -3.21 -29.97 12.27
C THR A 74 -2.78 -28.87 11.30
N THR A 75 -3.45 -28.79 10.16
CA THR A 75 -3.21 -27.74 9.15
C THR A 75 -4.23 -26.60 9.20
N GLY A 76 -5.16 -26.64 10.16
CA GLY A 76 -6.24 -25.65 10.30
C GLY A 76 -5.73 -24.20 10.43
N GLY A 77 -4.72 -23.97 11.27
CA GLY A 77 -4.15 -22.63 11.47
C GLY A 77 -3.55 -22.04 10.19
N LEU A 78 -2.79 -22.82 9.43
CA LEU A 78 -2.20 -22.37 8.16
C LEU A 78 -3.27 -22.15 7.06
N LYS A 79 -4.35 -22.92 7.07
CA LYS A 79 -5.49 -22.67 6.17
C LYS A 79 -6.20 -21.37 6.53
N ALA A 80 -6.36 -21.07 7.82
CA ALA A 80 -6.92 -19.80 8.27
C ALA A 80 -6.02 -18.62 7.88
N LEU A 81 -4.69 -18.76 8.04
CA LEU A 81 -3.73 -17.76 7.56
C LEU A 81 -3.91 -17.46 6.06
N ASN A 82 -4.09 -18.48 5.22
CA ASN A 82 -4.32 -18.26 3.79
C ASN A 82 -5.61 -17.49 3.48
N TRP A 83 -6.68 -17.69 4.26
CA TRP A 83 -7.89 -16.89 4.12
C TRP A 83 -7.66 -15.42 4.49
N VAL A 84 -6.88 -15.17 5.53
CA VAL A 84 -6.46 -13.82 5.92
C VAL A 84 -5.60 -13.18 4.83
N LEU A 85 -4.63 -13.90 4.26
CA LEU A 85 -3.79 -13.41 3.15
C LEU A 85 -4.61 -13.09 1.89
N ILE A 86 -5.69 -13.83 1.62
CA ILE A 86 -6.63 -13.49 0.54
C ILE A 86 -7.36 -12.18 0.84
N ALA A 87 -7.80 -11.96 2.08
CA ALA A 87 -8.43 -10.71 2.49
C ALA A 87 -7.46 -9.52 2.39
N ASP A 88 -6.21 -9.69 2.86
CA ASP A 88 -5.15 -8.70 2.73
C ASP A 88 -4.86 -8.38 1.26
N SER A 89 -4.77 -9.40 0.42
CA SER A 89 -4.57 -9.23 -1.02
C SER A 89 -5.72 -8.45 -1.67
N ALA A 90 -6.98 -8.74 -1.31
CA ALA A 90 -8.12 -8.03 -1.85
C ALA A 90 -8.10 -6.54 -1.45
N ALA A 91 -7.86 -6.26 -0.16
CA ALA A 91 -7.76 -4.89 0.35
C ALA A 91 -6.62 -4.12 -0.32
N THR A 92 -5.44 -4.75 -0.46
CA THR A 92 -4.25 -4.14 -1.07
C THR A 92 -4.48 -3.79 -2.53
N ILE A 93 -5.10 -4.69 -3.31
CA ILE A 93 -5.43 -4.42 -4.73
C ILE A 93 -6.47 -3.30 -4.83
N ILE A 94 -7.52 -3.32 -4.02
CA ILE A 94 -8.56 -2.28 -4.06
C ILE A 94 -7.95 -0.90 -3.81
N ILE A 95 -7.18 -0.74 -2.74
CA ILE A 95 -6.56 0.54 -2.39
C ILE A 95 -5.52 0.95 -3.43
N GLY A 96 -4.64 0.04 -3.85
CA GLY A 96 -3.64 0.31 -4.88
C GLY A 96 -4.28 0.74 -6.22
N SER A 97 -5.38 0.09 -6.60
CA SER A 97 -6.13 0.45 -7.81
C SER A 97 -6.82 1.79 -7.71
N ILE A 98 -7.38 2.18 -6.55
CA ILE A 98 -7.98 3.52 -6.36
C ILE A 98 -6.92 4.60 -6.61
N VAL A 99 -5.74 4.47 -5.98
CA VAL A 99 -4.65 5.43 -6.16
C VAL A 99 -4.17 5.44 -7.61
N TRP A 100 -4.02 4.27 -8.24
CA TRP A 100 -3.62 4.17 -9.64
C TRP A 100 -4.63 4.78 -10.61
N PHE A 101 -5.94 4.58 -10.41
CA PHE A 101 -6.94 5.25 -11.24
C PHE A 101 -6.89 6.77 -11.09
N TYR A 102 -6.58 7.25 -9.89
CA TYR A 102 -6.42 8.68 -9.65
C TYR A 102 -5.29 9.31 -10.48
N THR A 103 -4.20 8.56 -10.74
CA THR A 103 -3.09 9.04 -11.58
C THR A 103 -3.43 9.12 -13.07
N LEU A 104 -4.46 8.40 -13.55
CA LEU A 104 -4.86 8.43 -14.96
C LEU A 104 -5.61 9.72 -15.34
N GLU A 105 -6.40 10.28 -14.41
CA GLU A 105 -7.17 11.52 -14.61
C GLU A 105 -6.63 12.67 -13.75
N GLU A 106 -5.33 12.65 -13.45
CA GLU A 106 -4.68 13.53 -12.48
C GLU A 106 -5.01 15.01 -12.67
N ARG A 107 -4.84 15.54 -13.89
CA ARG A 107 -5.11 16.96 -14.19
C ARG A 107 -6.55 17.37 -13.93
N LYS A 108 -7.50 16.46 -14.06
CA LYS A 108 -8.93 16.72 -13.82
C LYS A 108 -9.23 16.57 -12.34
N ASN A 109 -8.78 15.50 -11.71
CA ASN A 109 -8.99 15.25 -10.28
C ASN A 109 -8.39 16.37 -9.42
N PHE A 110 -7.17 16.81 -9.72
CA PHE A 110 -6.56 17.94 -9.00
C PHE A 110 -7.19 19.28 -9.30
N SER A 111 -7.97 19.40 -10.38
CA SER A 111 -8.74 20.62 -10.62
C SER A 111 -9.91 20.74 -9.66
N GLU A 112 -10.50 19.62 -9.24
CA GLU A 112 -11.56 19.57 -8.23
C GLU A 112 -10.96 19.83 -6.85
N VAL A 113 -9.84 19.18 -6.53
CA VAL A 113 -9.10 19.42 -5.26
C VAL A 113 -8.69 20.90 -5.13
N TRP A 114 -8.26 21.53 -6.23
CA TRP A 114 -7.89 22.95 -6.27
C TRP A 114 -9.06 23.87 -5.90
N GLU A 115 -10.28 23.56 -6.32
CA GLU A 115 -11.48 24.35 -5.97
C GLU A 115 -11.85 24.25 -4.51
N GLU A 116 -11.56 23.12 -3.88
CA GLU A 116 -11.83 22.88 -2.46
C GLU A 116 -10.79 23.54 -1.55
N GLN A 117 -9.65 23.98 -2.10
CA GLN A 117 -8.60 24.61 -1.31
C GLN A 117 -8.97 26.02 -0.84
N SER A 118 -8.42 26.39 0.32
CA SER A 118 -8.55 27.76 0.82
C SER A 118 -7.78 28.75 -0.06
N GLN A 119 -8.22 30.02 -0.07
CA GLN A 119 -7.54 31.08 -0.82
C GLN A 119 -6.08 31.28 -0.37
N ASP A 120 -5.79 31.06 0.92
CA ASP A 120 -4.42 31.12 1.45
C ASP A 120 -3.55 29.99 0.89
N THR A 121 -4.07 28.75 0.90
CA THR A 121 -3.38 27.58 0.34
C THR A 121 -3.05 27.80 -1.13
N ILE A 122 -4.04 28.24 -1.92
CA ILE A 122 -3.86 28.51 -3.35
C ILE A 122 -2.82 29.61 -3.56
N GLY A 123 -2.91 30.73 -2.83
CA GLY A 123 -1.95 31.82 -2.92
C GLY A 123 -0.52 31.38 -2.62
N ARG A 124 -0.33 30.51 -1.62
CA ARG A 124 0.99 29.94 -1.29
C ARG A 124 1.50 29.00 -2.38
N ILE A 125 0.64 28.18 -2.99
CA ILE A 125 1.04 27.31 -4.10
C ILE A 125 1.45 28.12 -5.33
N GLN A 126 0.68 29.17 -5.64
CA GLN A 126 1.00 30.12 -6.73
C GLN A 126 2.36 30.77 -6.50
N GLU A 127 2.63 31.25 -5.28
CA GLU A 127 3.92 31.83 -4.90
C GLU A 127 5.06 30.80 -4.99
N GLN A 128 4.83 29.56 -4.56
CA GLN A 128 5.86 28.52 -4.57
C GLN A 128 6.29 28.11 -5.99
N PHE A 129 5.33 27.96 -6.91
CA PHE A 129 5.59 27.53 -8.29
C PHE A 129 5.72 28.67 -9.29
N GLN A 130 5.56 29.92 -8.84
CA GLN A 130 5.61 31.12 -9.69
C GLN A 130 4.62 31.07 -10.86
N CYS A 131 3.40 30.59 -10.60
CA CYS A 131 2.33 30.38 -11.57
C CYS A 131 1.01 31.00 -11.10
N CYS A 132 0.07 31.22 -12.01
CA CYS A 132 -1.25 31.77 -11.66
C CYS A 132 -2.39 30.88 -12.15
N GLY A 133 -3.41 30.70 -11.31
CA GLY A 133 -4.57 29.85 -11.60
C GLY A 133 -4.23 28.38 -11.82
N TYR A 134 -5.22 27.56 -12.16
CA TYR A 134 -5.03 26.13 -12.35
C TYR A 134 -4.73 25.76 -13.81
N TYR A 135 -5.70 25.88 -14.73
CA TYR A 135 -5.47 25.58 -16.16
C TYR A 135 -4.84 26.73 -16.94
N ASN A 136 -5.15 27.96 -16.55
CA ASN A 136 -4.60 29.18 -17.14
C ASN A 136 -4.39 30.25 -16.05
N GLY A 137 -3.66 31.31 -16.39
CA GLY A 137 -3.29 32.41 -15.50
C GLY A 137 -4.41 33.08 -14.72
N THR A 138 -5.65 32.97 -15.20
CA THR A 138 -6.85 33.58 -14.62
C THR A 138 -7.85 32.57 -14.05
N ASP A 139 -7.67 31.28 -14.32
CA ASP A 139 -8.59 30.22 -13.93
C ASP A 139 -8.46 29.94 -12.43
N ARG A 140 -9.44 30.39 -11.64
CA ARG A 140 -9.47 30.20 -10.18
C ARG A 140 -8.17 30.67 -9.51
N ALA A 141 -7.58 31.73 -10.07
CA ALA A 141 -6.39 32.38 -9.54
C ALA A 141 -6.77 33.27 -8.35
N ILE A 142 -5.95 33.27 -7.31
CA ILE A 142 -6.05 34.26 -6.24
C ILE A 142 -5.14 35.43 -6.59
N GLY A 143 -5.71 36.63 -6.61
CA GLY A 143 -5.02 37.89 -6.93
C GLY A 143 -4.11 38.39 -5.81
N THR A 144 -3.35 37.50 -5.18
CA THR A 144 -2.42 37.80 -4.08
C THR A 144 -0.98 37.49 -4.50
N GLY A 145 0.01 38.07 -3.81
CA GLY A 145 1.43 37.82 -4.08
C GLY A 145 1.80 38.17 -5.53
N ILE A 146 2.51 37.26 -6.20
CA ILE A 146 2.90 37.42 -7.62
C ILE A 146 1.71 37.59 -8.57
N CYS A 147 0.54 37.03 -8.26
CA CYS A 147 -0.64 37.09 -9.13
C CYS A 147 -1.52 38.32 -8.86
N ALA A 148 -1.09 39.24 -7.99
CA ALA A 148 -1.78 40.51 -7.75
C ALA A 148 -1.70 41.46 -8.96
N SER A 149 -0.65 41.32 -9.79
CA SER A 149 -0.55 42.06 -11.05
C SER A 149 -1.36 41.37 -12.14
N GLU A 150 -2.44 42.02 -12.59
CA GLU A 150 -3.31 41.49 -13.65
C GLU A 150 -2.54 41.20 -14.96
N THR A 151 -1.54 42.02 -15.29
CA THR A 151 -0.68 41.81 -16.47
C THR A 151 0.25 40.61 -16.31
N PHE A 152 0.69 40.30 -15.08
CA PHE A 152 1.46 39.10 -14.81
C PHE A 152 0.57 37.86 -14.87
N ALA A 153 -0.59 37.92 -14.21
CA ALA A 153 -1.55 36.81 -14.18
C ALA A 153 -1.98 36.41 -15.60
N LEU A 154 -2.34 37.37 -16.47
CA LEU A 154 -2.74 37.09 -17.86
C LEU A 154 -1.64 36.46 -18.73
N ASN A 155 -0.38 36.78 -18.45
CA ASN A 155 0.77 36.24 -19.18
C ASN A 155 1.37 34.97 -18.54
N SER A 156 0.87 34.58 -17.36
CA SER A 156 1.37 33.42 -16.62
C SER A 156 0.68 32.14 -17.07
N THR A 157 1.41 31.02 -17.03
CA THR A 157 0.83 29.70 -17.28
C THR A 157 0.15 29.16 -16.02
N GLY A 158 -0.87 28.33 -16.23
CA GLY A 158 -1.56 27.64 -15.14
C GLY A 158 -0.63 26.75 -14.30
N CYS A 159 -0.93 26.64 -13.00
CA CYS A 159 -0.17 25.82 -12.06
C CYS A 159 -0.32 24.30 -12.28
N VAL A 160 -1.28 23.87 -13.13
CA VAL A 160 -1.58 22.46 -13.38
C VAL A 160 -0.33 21.63 -13.67
N GLY A 161 0.59 22.10 -14.51
CA GLY A 161 1.78 21.33 -14.88
C GLY A 161 2.74 21.09 -13.71
N ALA A 162 2.92 22.09 -12.84
CA ALA A 162 3.80 21.98 -11.68
C ALA A 162 3.17 21.11 -10.58
N VAL A 163 1.87 21.30 -10.34
CA VAL A 163 1.09 20.50 -9.38
C VAL A 163 1.08 19.03 -9.80
N THR A 164 0.71 18.74 -11.06
CA THR A 164 0.67 17.34 -11.54
C THR A 164 2.05 16.70 -11.58
N ASN A 165 3.13 17.43 -11.82
CA ASN A 165 4.47 16.83 -11.80
C ASN A 165 4.86 16.36 -10.37
N PHE A 166 4.53 17.15 -9.35
CA PHE A 166 4.76 16.75 -7.96
C PHE A 166 3.83 15.60 -7.55
N ALA A 167 2.57 15.68 -7.95
CA ALA A 167 1.57 14.67 -7.65
C ALA A 167 1.88 13.34 -8.35
N ASP A 168 2.27 13.35 -9.62
CA ASP A 168 2.60 12.16 -10.41
C ASP A 168 3.78 11.42 -9.78
N TYR A 169 4.85 12.14 -9.42
CA TYR A 169 5.99 11.54 -8.72
C TYR A 169 5.56 10.89 -7.39
N THR A 170 4.72 11.59 -6.61
CA THR A 170 4.30 11.12 -5.29
C THR A 170 3.39 9.90 -5.41
N LEU A 171 2.34 9.99 -6.22
CA LEU A 171 1.34 8.93 -6.41
C LEU A 171 1.96 7.69 -7.08
N ASN A 172 2.86 7.86 -8.07
CA ASN A 172 3.58 6.76 -8.70
C ASN A 172 4.39 5.94 -7.69
N ASN A 173 5.10 6.61 -6.78
CA ASN A 173 5.85 5.92 -5.73
C ASN A 173 4.92 5.21 -4.72
N VAL A 174 3.80 5.84 -4.37
CA VAL A 174 2.82 5.28 -3.44
C VAL A 174 2.18 4.01 -4.00
N PHE A 175 1.55 4.07 -5.18
CA PHE A 175 0.88 2.87 -5.72
C PHE A 175 1.88 1.77 -6.07
N THR A 176 3.08 2.11 -6.54
CA THR A 176 4.13 1.12 -6.82
C THR A 176 4.55 0.39 -5.54
N SER A 177 4.68 1.11 -4.43
CA SER A 177 4.99 0.51 -3.13
C SER A 177 3.87 -0.42 -2.65
N ILE A 178 2.61 0.00 -2.80
CA ILE A 178 1.43 -0.82 -2.44
C ILE A 178 1.40 -2.12 -3.27
N TYR A 179 1.63 -2.04 -4.59
CA TYR A 179 1.74 -3.25 -5.42
C TYR A 179 3.01 -4.08 -5.10
N GLY A 180 4.07 -3.47 -4.59
CA GLY A 180 5.21 -4.17 -4.02
C GLY A 180 4.80 -5.04 -2.82
N PHE A 181 3.96 -4.53 -1.93
CA PHE A 181 3.41 -5.30 -0.80
C PHE A 181 2.54 -6.46 -1.29
N GLN A 182 1.77 -6.26 -2.36
CA GLN A 182 0.98 -7.32 -2.99
C GLN A 182 1.85 -8.51 -3.44
N ALA A 183 3.05 -8.26 -3.97
CA ALA A 183 3.97 -9.33 -4.35
C ALA A 183 4.42 -10.17 -3.14
N ILE A 184 4.68 -9.52 -2.00
CA ILE A 184 5.03 -10.20 -0.74
C ILE A 184 3.86 -11.08 -0.26
N ILE A 185 2.63 -10.56 -0.27
CA ILE A 185 1.43 -11.29 0.14
C ILE A 185 1.24 -12.55 -0.71
N ILE A 186 1.33 -12.44 -2.04
CA ILE A 186 1.21 -13.59 -2.96
C ILE A 186 2.29 -14.63 -2.68
N ALA A 187 3.54 -14.18 -2.52
CA ALA A 187 4.64 -15.08 -2.24
C ALA A 187 4.45 -15.82 -0.90
N LEU A 188 4.01 -15.11 0.15
CA LEU A 188 3.73 -15.71 1.46
C LEU A 188 2.55 -16.69 1.40
N PHE A 189 1.51 -16.38 0.63
CA PHE A 189 0.38 -17.29 0.37
C PHE A 189 0.84 -18.59 -0.28
N LEU A 190 1.64 -18.49 -1.35
CA LEU A 190 2.19 -19.66 -2.05
C LEU A 190 3.10 -20.48 -1.14
N ALA A 191 4.00 -19.82 -0.39
CA ALA A 191 4.87 -20.50 0.57
C ALA A 191 4.06 -21.23 1.66
N THR A 192 2.99 -20.61 2.17
CA THR A 192 2.08 -21.21 3.14
C THR A 192 1.37 -22.43 2.56
N MET A 193 0.89 -22.36 1.31
CA MET A 193 0.32 -23.51 0.59
C MET A 193 1.32 -24.67 0.46
N CYS A 194 2.58 -24.38 0.12
CA CYS A 194 3.63 -25.40 0.06
C CYS A 194 3.85 -26.09 1.42
N ILE A 195 3.87 -25.32 2.52
CA ILE A 195 4.00 -25.88 3.88
C ILE A 195 2.79 -26.75 4.23
N ILE A 196 1.57 -26.30 3.94
CA ILE A 196 0.34 -27.08 4.17
C ILE A 196 0.42 -28.42 3.44
N ASN A 197 0.74 -28.39 2.14
CA ASN A 197 0.83 -29.61 1.34
C ASN A 197 1.88 -30.59 1.90
N LYS A 198 3.05 -30.09 2.34
CA LYS A 198 4.07 -30.93 2.97
C LYS A 198 3.61 -31.52 4.31
N ARG A 199 2.91 -30.76 5.15
CA ARG A 199 2.36 -31.27 6.41
C ARG A 199 1.31 -32.36 6.17
N VAL A 200 0.43 -32.17 5.18
CA VAL A 200 -0.58 -33.18 4.81
C VAL A 200 0.07 -34.46 4.27
N GLU A 201 1.08 -34.33 3.42
CA GLU A 201 1.85 -35.46 2.88
C GLU A 201 2.52 -36.26 3.99
N GLU A 202 3.20 -35.59 4.93
CA GLU A 202 3.82 -36.23 6.10
C GLU A 202 2.81 -36.96 6.99
N GLU A 203 1.66 -36.35 7.23
CA GLU A 203 0.62 -36.97 8.05
C GLU A 203 0.02 -38.20 7.36
N ARG A 204 -0.12 -38.16 6.03
CA ARG A 204 -0.55 -39.31 5.22
C ARG A 204 0.45 -40.46 5.32
N PHE A 205 1.74 -40.20 5.17
CA PHE A 205 2.77 -41.23 5.31
C PHE A 205 2.79 -41.82 6.73
N ARG A 206 2.71 -40.97 7.76
CA ARG A 206 2.59 -41.42 9.16
C ARG A 206 1.40 -42.37 9.38
N LYS A 207 0.24 -42.05 8.79
CA LYS A 207 -0.96 -42.91 8.86
C LYS A 207 -0.78 -44.24 8.11
N ILE A 208 -0.04 -44.26 7.00
CA ILE A 208 0.27 -45.48 6.26
C ILE A 208 1.23 -46.37 7.05
N ASP A 209 2.29 -45.80 7.62
CA ASP A 209 3.26 -46.55 8.44
C ASP A 209 2.61 -47.15 9.68
N ALA A 210 1.70 -46.41 10.33
CA ALA A 210 0.91 -46.90 11.46
C ALA A 210 0.03 -48.11 11.08
N LYS A 211 -0.57 -48.12 9.88
CA LYS A 211 -1.37 -49.26 9.39
C LYS A 211 -0.52 -50.49 9.06
N ARG A 212 0.77 -50.31 8.74
CA ARG A 212 1.69 -51.41 8.38
C ARG A 212 2.47 -51.97 9.56
N GLY A 213 2.06 -51.64 10.79
CA GLY A 213 2.69 -52.14 12.01
C GLY A 213 4.09 -51.57 12.26
N GLY A 214 4.40 -50.38 11.74
CA GLY A 214 5.66 -49.68 12.01
C GLY A 214 6.90 -50.27 11.31
N ARG A 215 6.74 -51.29 10.45
CA ARG A 215 7.78 -51.73 9.52
C ARG A 215 7.84 -50.73 8.35
N GLY A 216 8.60 -49.66 8.50
CA GLY A 216 8.73 -48.59 7.52
C GLY A 216 9.10 -49.10 6.11
N PHE A 217 8.84 -48.27 5.10
CA PHE A 217 9.37 -48.50 3.76
C PHE A 217 10.90 -48.41 3.84
N VAL A 218 11.58 -49.51 3.53
CA VAL A 218 12.99 -49.48 3.11
C VAL A 218 13.16 -48.49 1.96
#